data_AF-A0A7C2Q8N8-F1
#
_entry.id   AF-A0A7C2Q8N8-F1
#
_cell.length_a   1.000
_cell.length_b   1.000
_cell.length_c   1.000
_cell.angle_alpha   90.00
_cell.angle_beta   90.00
_cell.angle_gamma   90.00
#
_symmetry.space_group_name_H-M   'P 1'
#
loop_
_entity.id
_entity.type
_entity.pdbx_description
1 polymer ?
#
loop_
_entity_poly.entity_id
_entity_poly.type
_entity_poly.pdbx_seq_one_letter_code
_entity_poly.pdbx_strand_id
1 'polypeptide(L)' 'MSVISVEAEYDGRVLVPRHPLNLRAGQQVRLIITEIPPEPRIRQLEAAIEYFRAHPTRRSLTDEELRREVIYED' A
#
# COMPACT_ATOMS: atom_id res chain seq x y z
N MET A 1 0.90 -5.77 -35.24
CA MET A 1 -0.37 -5.80 -34.47
C MET A 1 -0.40 -4.58 -33.58
N SER A 2 -1.43 -3.74 -33.69
CA SER A 2 -1.61 -2.59 -32.80
C SER A 2 -2.16 -3.08 -31.46
N VAL A 3 -1.36 -2.92 -30.41
CA VAL A 3 -1.76 -3.26 -29.05
C VAL A 3 -2.53 -2.07 -28.48
N ILE A 4 -3.80 -2.26 -28.14
CA ILE A 4 -4.63 -1.23 -27.50
C ILE A 4 -4.31 -1.23 -26.00
N SER A 5 -3.81 -0.10 -25.50
CA SER A 5 -3.68 0.16 -24.06
C SER A 5 -5.02 0.67 -23.54
N VAL A 6 -5.49 0.06 -22.45
CA VAL A 6 -6.79 0.35 -21.85
C VAL A 6 -6.57 0.78 -20.41
N GLU A 7 -7.11 1.96 -20.05
CA GLU A 7 -7.22 2.37 -18.65
C GLU A 7 -8.47 1.79 -18.00
N ALA A 8 -8.29 1.09 -16.89
CA ALA A 8 -9.36 0.46 -16.14
C ALA A 8 -9.08 0.54 -14.63
N GLU A 9 -10.14 0.51 -13.85
CA GLU A 9 -10.11 0.46 -12.38
C GLU A 9 -10.58 -0.90 -11.88
N TYR A 10 -9.94 -1.43 -10.84
CA TYR A 10 -10.35 -2.69 -10.24
C TYR A 10 -11.40 -2.44 -9.16
N ASP A 11 -12.62 -2.98 -9.35
CA ASP A 11 -13.73 -2.82 -8.41
C ASP A 11 -13.73 -3.84 -7.25
N GLY A 12 -12.71 -4.70 -7.19
CA GLY A 12 -12.64 -5.83 -6.24
C GLY A 12 -13.03 -7.18 -6.84
N ARG A 13 -13.55 -7.23 -8.08
CA ARG A 13 -13.88 -8.46 -8.80
C ARG A 13 -13.43 -8.43 -10.26
N VAL A 14 -13.63 -7.31 -10.94
CA VAL A 14 -13.36 -7.14 -12.37
C VAL A 14 -12.67 -5.80 -12.64
N LEU A 15 -12.00 -5.72 -13.79
CA LEU A 15 -11.40 -4.49 -14.29
C LEU A 15 -12.44 -3.75 -15.12
N VAL A 16 -12.84 -2.58 -14.65
CA VAL A 16 -13.86 -1.72 -15.28
C VAL A 16 -13.15 -0.61 -16.06
N PRO A 17 -13.28 -0.56 -17.40
CA PRO A 17 -12.71 0.50 -18.20
C PRO A 17 -13.22 1.88 -17.81
N ARG A 18 -12.34 2.89 -17.78
CA ARG A 18 -12.74 4.30 -17.53
C ARG A 18 -13.55 4.90 -18.68
N HIS A 19 -13.34 4.39 -19.89
CA HIS A 19 -14.04 4.82 -21.09
C HIS A 19 -14.62 3.61 -21.81
N PRO A 20 -15.77 3.77 -22.51
CA PRO A 20 -16.35 2.70 -23.32
C PRO A 20 -15.34 2.20 -24.36
N LEU A 21 -15.13 0.89 -24.41
CA LEU A 21 -14.23 0.26 -25.36
C LEU A 21 -15.02 -0.47 -26.43
N ASN A 22 -14.65 -0.26 -27.69
CA ASN A 22 -15.19 -1.04 -28.80
C ASN A 22 -14.27 -2.23 -29.10
N LEU A 23 -14.35 -3.26 -28.25
CA LEU A 23 -13.56 -4.50 -28.38
C LEU A 23 -14.45 -5.65 -28.82
N ARG A 24 -13.90 -6.55 -29.63
CA ARG A 24 -14.56 -7.80 -30.01
C ARG A 24 -14.20 -8.92 -29.04
N ALA A 25 -15.08 -9.90 -28.90
CA ALA A 25 -14.77 -11.12 -28.15
C ALA A 25 -13.54 -11.82 -28.75
N GLY A 26 -12.59 -12.23 -27.90
CA GLY A 26 -11.33 -12.86 -28.31
C GLY A 26 -10.23 -11.88 -28.75
N GLN A 27 -10.49 -10.57 -28.73
CA GLN A 27 -9.47 -9.56 -29.04
C GLN A 27 -8.43 -9.47 -27.92
N GLN A 28 -7.14 -9.46 -28.29
CA GLN A 28 -6.05 -9.31 -27.33
C GLN A 28 -5.90 -7.86 -26.88
N VAL A 29 -5.70 -7.67 -25.58
CA VAL A 29 -5.45 -6.36 -24.96
C VAL A 29 -4.22 -6.46 -24.06
N ARG A 30 -3.51 -5.34 -23.89
CA ARG A 30 -2.39 -5.26 -22.94
C ARG A 30 -2.85 -4.58 -21.68
N LEU A 31 -2.77 -5.31 -20.57
CA LEU A 31 -2.98 -4.74 -19.25
C LEU A 31 -1.67 -4.18 -18.70
N ILE A 32 -1.74 -3.00 -18.09
CA ILE A 32 -0.64 -2.44 -17.31
C ILE A 32 -1.22 -2.06 -15.95
N ILE A 33 -0.74 -2.72 -14.89
CA ILE A 33 -1.10 -2.37 -13.52
C ILE A 33 -0.23 -1.19 -13.12
N THR A 34 -0.83 -0.01 -12.99
CA THR A 34 -0.11 1.22 -12.64
C THR A 34 0.03 1.38 -11.14
N GLU A 35 -1.00 0.99 -10.39
CA GLU A 35 -1.05 1.17 -8.94
C GLU A 35 -1.65 -0.07 -8.28
N ILE A 36 -1.01 -0.51 -7.19
CA ILE A 36 -1.55 -1.55 -6.30
C ILE A 36 -1.81 -0.86 -4.97
N PRO A 37 -3.08 -0.73 -4.53
CA PRO A 37 -3.36 -0.07 -3.27
C PRO A 37 -2.72 -0.87 -2.12
N PRO A 38 -2.10 -0.19 -1.14
CA PRO A 38 -1.48 -0.86 -0.01
C PRO A 38 -2.52 -1.61 0.81
N GLU A 39 -2.13 -2.79 1.30
CA GLU A 39 -2.95 -3.57 2.22
C GLU A 39 -3.36 -2.71 3.44
N PRO A 40 -4.57 -2.89 4.00
CA PRO A 40 -5.02 -2.10 5.14
C PRO A 40 -4.04 -2.10 6.32
N ARG A 41 -3.37 -3.24 6.55
CA ARG A 41 -2.34 -3.39 7.59
C ARG A 41 -1.12 -2.51 7.34
N ILE A 42 -0.69 -2.37 6.09
CA ILE A 42 0.44 -1.51 5.69
C ILE A 42 0.07 -0.05 5.94
N ARG A 43 -1.15 0.37 5.56
CA ARG A 43 -1.63 1.74 5.82
C ARG A 43 -1.66 2.10 7.30
N GLN A 44 -2.05 1.16 8.17
CA GLN A 44 -2.03 1.38 9.62
C GLN A 44 -0.61 1.56 10.17
N LEU A 45 0.35 0.77 9.68
CA LEU A 45 1.76 0.89 10.07
C LEU A 45 2.36 2.21 9.60
N GLU A 46 2.09 2.62 8.36
CA GLU A 46 2.53 3.91 7.81
C GLU A 46 1.99 5.08 8.65
N ALA A 47 0.71 5.04 9.02
CA ALA A 47 0.11 6.06 9.87
C ALA A 47 0.76 6.12 11.27
N ALA A 48 1.08 4.96 11.86
CA ALA A 48 1.78 4.90 13.14
C ALA A 48 3.20 5.50 13.05
N ILE A 49 3.93 5.18 11.98
CA ILE A 49 5.29 5.72 11.74
C ILE A 49 5.23 7.25 11.60
N GLU A 50 4.30 7.77 10.79
CA GLU A 50 4.11 9.22 10.63
C GLU A 50 3.73 9.89 11.95
N TYR A 51 2.88 9.26 12.75
CA TYR A 51 2.55 9.76 14.09
C TYR A 51 3.79 9.90 14.98
N PHE A 52 4.65 8.88 15.04
CA PHE A 52 5.89 8.93 15.84
C PHE A 52 6.89 9.96 15.32
N ARG A 53 6.99 10.13 13.99
CA ARG A 53 7.83 11.18 13.38
C ARG A 53 7.36 12.57 13.75
N ALA A 54 6.05 12.80 13.75
CA ALA A 54 5.45 14.08 14.12
C ALA A 54 5.49 14.34 15.63
N HIS A 55 5.47 13.29 16.45
CA HIS A 55 5.45 13.37 17.91
C HIS A 55 6.65 12.62 18.53
N PRO A 56 7.88 13.10 18.30
CA PRO A 56 9.05 12.47 18.89
C PRO A 56 8.99 12.60 20.41
N THR A 57 8.99 11.46 21.10
CA THR A 57 9.09 11.43 22.56
C THR A 57 10.44 11.98 22.98
N ARG A 58 10.43 13.16 23.63
CA ARG A 58 11.63 13.82 24.20
C ARG A 58 12.07 13.21 25.52
N ARG A 59 11.90 11.90 25.69
CA ARG A 59 12.42 11.20 26.87
C ARG A 59 13.78 10.63 26.50
N SER A 60 14.82 11.17 27.12
CA SER A 60 16.11 10.48 27.16
C SER A 60 15.93 9.28 28.06
N LEU A 61 16.06 8.08 27.50
CA LEU A 61 16.15 6.87 28.29
C LEU A 61 17.48 6.89 29.05
N THR A 62 17.46 6.47 30.30
CA THR A 62 18.71 6.28 31.05
C THR A 62 19.43 5.02 30.54
N ASP A 63 20.74 4.93 30.78
CA ASP A 63 21.52 3.74 30.43
C ASP A 63 20.99 2.46 31.09
N GLU A 64 20.29 2.59 32.22
CA GLU A 64 19.64 1.49 32.95
C GLU A 64 18.39 1.00 32.21
N GLU A 65 17.55 1.91 31.72
CA GLU A 65 16.33 1.60 30.95
C GLU A 65 16.61 0.99 29.57
N LEU A 66 17.80 1.25 29.02
CA LEU A 66 18.27 0.66 27.76
C LEU A 66 18.79 -0.77 27.93
N ARG A 67 18.97 -1.28 29.15
CA ARG A 67 19.46 -2.65 29.37
C ARG A 67 18.35 -3.65 29.08
N ARG A 68 18.68 -4.64 28.25
CA ARG A 68 17.82 -5.78 27.89
C ARG A 68 17.29 -6.58 29.10
N GLU A 69 17.96 -6.48 30.24
CA GLU A 69 17.63 -7.18 31.48
C GLU A 69 16.28 -6.70 32.07
N VAL A 70 15.91 -5.43 31.86
CA VAL A 70 14.65 -4.83 32.38
C VAL A 70 13.41 -5.30 31.59
N ILE A 71 13.57 -5.82 30.37
CA ILE A 71 12.44 -6.19 29.48
C ILE A 71 11.73 -7.49 29.93
N TYR A 72 12.36 -8.29 30.81
CA TYR A 72 11.85 -9.61 31.22
C TYR A 72 11.38 -9.68 32.68
N GLU A 73 11.39 -8.56 33.41
CA GLU A 73 10.86 -8.49 34.77
C GLU A 73 9.43 -7.94 34.76
N ASP A 74 8.47 -8.81 34.38
CA ASP A 74 7.05 -8.75 34.77
C ASP A 74 6.42 -10.16 34.66
#